data_AF-D5ERN5-F1
#
_entry.id   AF-D5ERN5-F1
#
_cell.length_a   1.000
_cell.length_b   1.000
_cell.length_c   1.000
_cell.angle_alpha   90.00
_cell.angle_beta   90.00
_cell.angle_gamma   90.00
#
_symmetry.space_group_name_H-M   'P 1'
#
loop_
_entity.id
_entity.type
_entity.pdbx_description
1 polymer ?
#
loop_
_entity_poly.entity_id
_entity_poly.type
_entity_poly.pdbx_seq_one_letter_code
_entity_poly.pdbx_strand_id
1 'polypeptide(L)'
;MTTIEYTPEQLNQVEQYASIYLKISDIAVLFDIPAEQLREDIADRSTEVSKRYHKGKAASKVKLLHQEMQLAYVGSPLALENAQKNLMDMEDDE
;
A
#
# COMPACT_ATOMS: atom_id res chain seq x y z
N MET A 1 -18.02 -11.03 14.19
CA MET A 1 -16.89 -10.17 14.58
C MET A 1 -17.36 -8.74 14.44
N THR A 2 -17.04 -7.88 15.41
CA THR A 2 -17.47 -6.49 15.42
C THR A 2 -16.38 -5.67 14.75
N THR A 3 -16.66 -5.08 13.59
CA THR A 3 -15.72 -4.20 12.89
C THR A 3 -15.52 -2.92 13.70
N ILE A 4 -14.27 -2.49 13.90
CA ILE A 4 -14.00 -1.19 14.51
C ILE A 4 -14.42 -0.08 13.53
N GLU A 5 -15.13 0.93 14.03
CA GLU A 5 -15.34 2.17 13.29
C GLU A 5 -14.13 3.10 13.49
N TYR A 6 -13.39 3.35 12.42
CA TYR A 6 -12.23 4.24 12.41
C TYR A 6 -12.65 5.67 12.09
N THR A 7 -12.07 6.66 12.75
CA THR A 7 -12.34 8.06 12.42
C THR A 7 -11.76 8.42 11.04
N PRO A 8 -12.28 9.47 10.37
CA PRO A 8 -11.70 9.96 9.11
C PRO A 8 -10.19 10.25 9.20
N GLU A 9 -9.73 10.77 10.34
CA GLU A 9 -8.33 11.04 10.63
C GLU A 9 -7.51 9.75 10.70
N GLN A 10 -7.99 8.74 11.44
CA GLN A 10 -7.34 7.43 11.51
C GLN A 10 -7.29 6.76 10.13
N LEU A 11 -8.36 6.84 9.35
CA LEU A 11 -8.40 6.33 7.97
C LEU A 11 -7.35 7.02 7.07
N ASN A 12 -7.20 8.35 7.19
CA ASN A 12 -6.16 9.09 6.47
C ASN A 12 -4.75 8.70 6.95
N GLN A 13 -4.55 8.50 8.26
CA GLN A 13 -3.28 8.05 8.82
C GLN A 13 -2.92 6.63 8.35
N VAL A 14 -3.87 5.69 8.25
CA VAL A 14 -3.64 4.35 7.69
C VAL A 14 -3.14 4.46 6.26
N GLU A 15 -3.77 5.28 5.42
CA GLU A 15 -3.33 5.50 4.04
C GLU A 15 -1.89 6.06 3.99
N GLN A 16 -1.58 7.06 4.82
CA GLN A 16 -0.24 7.66 4.91
C GLN A 16 0.81 6.66 5.40
N TYR A 17 0.54 5.91 6.46
CA TYR A 17 1.46 4.94 7.03
C TYR A 17 1.69 3.73 6.11
N ALA A 18 0.62 3.22 5.49
CA ALA A 18 0.75 2.18 4.48
C ALA A 18 1.57 2.66 3.26
N SER A 19 1.51 3.96 2.93
CA SER A 19 2.27 4.54 1.82
C SER A 19 3.80 4.58 2.03
N ILE A 20 4.25 4.34 3.26
CA ILE A 20 5.68 4.24 3.61
C ILE A 20 6.02 2.84 4.13
N TYR A 21 5.16 1.85 3.85
CA TYR A 21 5.34 0.45 4.25
C TYR A 21 5.43 0.22 5.77
N LEU A 22 4.82 1.09 6.57
CA LEU A 22 4.72 0.86 8.01
C LEU A 22 3.91 -0.43 8.26
N LYS A 23 4.41 -1.30 9.15
CA LYS A 23 3.78 -2.59 9.41
C LYS A 23 2.43 -2.38 10.10
N ILE A 24 1.48 -3.26 9.80
CA ILE A 24 0.15 -3.25 10.44
C ILE A 24 0.26 -3.29 11.97
N SER A 25 1.23 -4.05 12.52
CA SER A 25 1.48 -4.09 13.96
C SER A 25 1.85 -2.73 14.55
N ASP A 26 2.62 -1.93 13.83
CA ASP A 26 3.11 -0.64 14.32
C ASP A 26 2.01 0.41 14.18
N ILE A 27 1.22 0.36 13.10
CA ILE A 27 0.00 1.17 12.94
C ILE A 27 -0.99 0.90 14.09
N ALA A 28 -1.19 -0.38 14.43
CA ALA A 28 -2.08 -0.77 15.52
C ALA A 28 -1.60 -0.22 16.88
N VAL A 29 -0.29 -0.21 17.13
CA VAL A 29 0.30 0.42 18.32
C VAL A 29 0.02 1.93 18.34
N LEU A 30 0.15 2.62 17.20
CA LEU A 30 -0.15 4.06 17.10
C LEU A 30 -1.63 4.38 17.36
N PHE A 31 -2.53 3.43 17.09
CA PHE A 31 -3.97 3.58 17.27
C PHE A 31 -4.48 3.03 18.60
N ASP A 32 -3.59 2.46 19.42
CA ASP A 32 -3.92 1.78 20.68
C ASP A 32 -4.99 0.69 20.52
N ILE A 33 -4.85 -0.14 19.46
CA ILE A 33 -5.74 -1.27 19.17
C ILE A 33 -4.96 -2.58 19.04
N PRO A 34 -5.60 -3.74 19.27
CA PRO A 34 -4.97 -5.04 19.01
C PRO A 34 -4.58 -5.18 17.52
N ALA A 35 -3.33 -5.56 17.26
CA ALA A 35 -2.84 -5.74 15.89
C ALA A 35 -3.64 -6.79 15.10
N GLU A 36 -4.16 -7.81 15.78
CA GLU A 36 -4.98 -8.84 15.12
C GLU A 36 -6.31 -8.28 14.63
N GLN A 37 -6.93 -7.39 15.41
CA GLN A 37 -8.16 -6.73 15.00
C GLN A 37 -7.95 -5.88 13.74
N LEU A 38 -6.86 -5.09 13.69
CA LEU A 38 -6.55 -4.29 12.50
C LEU A 38 -6.25 -5.18 11.27
N ARG A 39 -5.62 -6.35 11.46
CA ARG A 39 -5.41 -7.31 10.37
C ARG A 39 -6.72 -7.86 9.83
N GLU A 40 -7.63 -8.26 10.71
CA GLU A 40 -8.96 -8.75 10.35
C GLU A 40 -9.74 -7.68 9.58
N ASP A 41 -9.77 -6.44 10.10
CA ASP A 41 -10.48 -5.33 9.46
C ASP A 41 -9.88 -4.97 8.09
N ILE A 42 -8.55 -5.03 7.92
CA ILE A 42 -7.89 -4.83 6.62
C ILE A 42 -8.13 -6.00 5.66
N ALA A 43 -8.21 -7.23 6.17
CA ALA A 43 -8.44 -8.42 5.36
C ALA A 43 -9.83 -8.39 4.70
N ASP A 44 -10.83 -7.82 5.36
CA ASP A 44 -12.15 -7.55 4.77
C ASP A 44 -12.09 -6.34 3.81
N ARG A 45 -12.12 -6.63 2.50
CA ARG A 45 -12.05 -5.63 1.42
C ARG A 45 -13.24 -4.67 1.36
N SER A 46 -14.33 -4.98 2.07
CA SER A 46 -15.49 -4.10 2.13
C SER A 46 -15.29 -2.90 3.07
N THR A 47 -14.36 -3.00 4.03
CA THR A 47 -14.14 -1.98 5.05
C THR A 47 -13.40 -0.75 4.50
N GLU A 48 -13.68 0.42 5.06
CA GLU A 48 -12.97 1.65 4.69
C GLU A 48 -11.48 1.59 5.07
N VAL A 49 -11.13 0.97 6.20
CA VAL A 49 -9.73 0.82 6.62
C VAL A 49 -8.94 -0.05 5.63
N SER A 50 -9.55 -1.12 5.10
CA SER A 50 -8.95 -1.93 4.05
C SER A 50 -8.69 -1.11 2.78
N LYS A 51 -9.72 -0.38 2.31
CA LYS A 51 -9.59 0.50 1.13
C LYS A 51 -8.45 1.49 1.30
N ARG A 52 -8.35 2.15 2.45
CA ARG A 52 -7.28 3.14 2.76
C ARG A 52 -5.90 2.50 2.83
N TYR A 53 -5.78 1.36 3.50
CA TYR A 53 -4.52 0.62 3.59
C TYR A 53 -3.99 0.23 2.21
N HIS A 54 -4.86 -0.36 1.37
CA HIS A 54 -4.48 -0.80 0.03
C HIS A 54 -4.21 0.37 -0.92
N LYS A 55 -4.97 1.46 -0.80
CA LYS A 55 -4.69 2.70 -1.54
C LYS A 55 -3.33 3.29 -1.17
N GLY A 56 -2.97 3.30 0.12
CA GLY A 56 -1.64 3.72 0.58
C GLY A 56 -0.52 2.90 -0.06
N LYS A 57 -0.64 1.56 -0.03
CA LYS A 57 0.33 0.66 -0.70
C LYS A 57 0.43 0.91 -2.21
N ALA A 58 -0.70 1.09 -2.88
CA ALA A 58 -0.73 1.40 -4.31
C ALA A 58 -0.03 2.73 -4.61
N ALA A 59 -0.24 3.75 -3.77
CA ALA A 59 0.43 5.04 -3.91
C ALA A 59 1.97 4.92 -3.79
N SER A 60 2.48 4.03 -2.94
CA SER A 60 3.92 3.73 -2.90
C SER A 60 4.41 3.06 -4.17
N LYS A 61 3.67 2.07 -4.68
CA LYS A 61 4.01 1.36 -5.93
C LYS A 61 4.08 2.35 -7.10
N VAL A 62 3.13 3.28 -7.21
CA VAL A 62 3.15 4.34 -8.22
C VAL A 62 4.44 5.18 -8.15
N LYS A 63 4.85 5.61 -6.95
CA LYS A 63 6.08 6.40 -6.77
C LYS A 63 7.34 5.62 -7.20
N LEU A 64 7.42 4.33 -6.82
CA LEU A 64 8.55 3.48 -7.19
C LEU A 64 8.60 3.23 -8.70
N LEU A 65 7.49 2.87 -9.32
CA LEU A 65 7.39 2.69 -10.77
C LEU A 65 7.75 3.96 -11.53
N HIS A 66 7.30 5.12 -11.04
CA HIS A 66 7.68 6.40 -11.64
C HIS A 66 9.20 6.62 -11.59
N GLN A 67 9.83 6.42 -10.43
CA GLN A 67 11.28 6.56 -10.27
C GLN A 67 12.05 5.57 -11.16
N GLU A 68 11.56 4.33 -11.24
CA GLU A 68 12.11 3.30 -12.11
C GLU A 68 12.07 3.70 -13.58
N MET A 69 10.94 4.24 -14.05
CA MET A 69 10.81 4.77 -15.41
C MET A 69 11.77 5.95 -15.66
N GLN A 70 11.99 6.84 -14.69
CA GLN A 70 12.98 7.92 -14.83
C GLN A 70 14.41 7.37 -14.97
N LEU A 71 14.76 6.35 -14.18
CA LEU A 71 16.07 5.71 -14.27
C LEU A 71 16.26 4.97 -15.59
N ALA A 72 15.22 4.29 -16.08
CA ALA A 72 15.22 3.63 -17.37
C ALA A 72 15.42 4.64 -18.50
N TYR A 73 14.75 5.80 -18.43
CA TYR A 73 14.87 6.88 -19.42
C TYR A 73 16.29 7.44 -19.54
N VAL A 74 17.04 7.52 -18.44
CA VAL A 74 18.46 7.95 -18.44
C VAL A 74 19.44 6.79 -18.70
N GLY A 75 18.94 5.60 -19.03
CA GLY A 75 19.74 4.48 -19.52
C GLY A 75 20.27 3.52 -18.45
N SER A 76 19.67 3.47 -17.25
CA SER A 76 20.02 2.46 -16.24
C SER A 76 19.63 1.05 -16.72
N PRO A 77 20.58 0.11 -16.92
CA PRO A 77 20.26 -1.22 -17.43
C PRO A 77 19.29 -1.99 -16.53
N LEU A 78 19.50 -1.95 -15.21
CA LEU A 78 18.62 -2.62 -14.24
C LEU A 78 17.20 -2.04 -14.27
N ALA A 79 17.06 -0.73 -14.43
CA ALA A 79 15.73 -0.10 -14.49
C ALA A 79 14.99 -0.44 -15.80
N LEU A 80 15.71 -0.61 -16.91
CA LEU A 80 15.12 -1.07 -18.17
C LEU A 80 14.59 -2.51 -18.05
N GLU A 81 15.38 -3.42 -17.45
CA GLU A 81 14.96 -4.79 -17.19
C GLU A 81 13.72 -4.85 -16.30
N ASN A 82 13.73 -4.09 -15.19
CA ASN A 82 12.58 -4.04 -14.29
C ASN A 82 11.35 -3.41 -14.95
N ALA A 83 11.50 -2.34 -15.75
CA ALA A 83 10.38 -1.72 -16.46
C ALA A 83 9.75 -2.69 -17.47
N GLN A 84 10.54 -3.47 -18.19
CA GLN A 84 10.05 -4.53 -19.07
C GLN A 84 9.28 -5.60 -18.29
N LYS A 85 9.82 -6.05 -17.16
CA LYS A 85 9.13 -7.01 -16.29
C LYS A 85 7.80 -6.45 -15.77
N ASN A 86 7.78 -5.21 -15.28
CA ASN A 86 6.56 -4.58 -14.78
C ASN A 86 5.49 -4.44 -15.88
N LEU A 87 5.89 -4.23 -17.14
CA LEU A 87 4.96 -4.22 -18.27
C LEU A 87 4.35 -5.59 -18.51
N MET A 88 5.16 -6.66 -18.49
CA MET A 88 4.66 -8.04 -18.59
C MET A 88 3.72 -8.39 -17.43
N ASP A 89 4.10 -8.06 -16.19
CA ASP A 89 3.26 -8.27 -15.01
C ASP A 89 1.92 -7.50 -15.10
N MET A 90 1.87 -6.38 -15.85
CA MET A 90 0.64 -5.62 -16.11
C MET A 90 -0.21 -6.31 -17.19
N GLU A 91 0.41 -6.73 -18.29
CA GLU A 91 -0.26 -7.47 -19.37
C GLU A 91 -0.85 -8.80 -18.89
N ASP A 92 -0.25 -9.44 -17.88
CA ASP A 92 -0.76 -10.67 -17.26
C ASP A 92 -1.96 -10.45 -16.29
N ASP A 93 -2.15 -9.23 -15.77
CA ASP A 93 -3.26 -8.87 -14.86
C ASP A 93 -4.52 -8.40 -15.61
N GLU A 94 -4.40 -8.07 -16.90
CA GLU A 94 -5.47 -7.67 -17.82
C GLU A 94 -6.28 -8.86 -18.37
#